data_AF-A0A9P1MF32-F1
#
_entry.id   AF-A0A9P1MF32-F1
#
_cell.length_a   1.000
_cell.length_b   1.000
_cell.length_c   1.000
_cell.angle_alpha   90.00
_cell.angle_beta   90.00
_cell.angle_gamma   90.00
#
_symmetry.space_group_name_H-M   'P 1'
#
loop_
_entity.id
_entity.type
_entity.pdbx_description
1 polymer ?
#
loop_
_entity_poly.entity_id
_entity_poly.type
_entity_poly.pdbx_seq_one_letter_code
_entity_poly.pdbx_strand_id
1 'polypeptide(L)'
;MKGKLRKVMMELRCKGTSYRPDFIMEPAIWDSALGNLSDLKIIAQQPHRYAQPGIVRQNWEQLITEWAAWLRRMLRYMNRALPPELKVIVDANGEQETHWVFHMEMPGRCVFQKLPWGDFIFDRENFRYR
;
A
#
# COMPACT_ATOMS: atom_id res chain seq x y z
N MET A 1 29.18 4.12 -11.54
CA MET A 1 27.77 4.54 -11.66
C MET A 1 26.87 3.35 -11.35
N LYS A 2 26.25 3.29 -10.16
CA LYS A 2 25.21 2.30 -9.85
C LYS A 2 23.85 2.88 -10.27
N GLY A 3 23.08 2.13 -11.05
CA GLY A 3 21.80 2.59 -11.60
C GLY A 3 20.85 3.05 -10.48
N LYS A 4 20.42 4.31 -10.51
CA LYS A 4 19.44 4.85 -9.56
C LYS A 4 18.04 4.42 -10.01
N LEU A 5 17.33 3.69 -9.18
CA LEU A 5 15.86 3.55 -9.27
C LEU A 5 15.26 4.95 -9.14
N ARG A 6 14.64 5.47 -10.20
CA ARG A 6 14.04 6.81 -10.24
C ARG A 6 12.52 6.79 -10.15
N LYS A 7 11.90 5.71 -10.63
CA LYS A 7 10.44 5.55 -10.70
C LYS A 7 10.10 4.14 -10.23
N VAL A 8 9.23 4.05 -9.23
CA VAL A 8 8.83 2.76 -8.64
C VAL A 8 7.32 2.68 -8.56
N MET A 9 6.79 1.51 -8.89
CA MET A 9 5.42 1.12 -8.57
C MET A 9 5.48 -0.01 -7.55
N MET A 10 4.81 0.19 -6.42
CA MET A 10 4.76 -0.76 -5.32
C MET A 10 3.34 -1.29 -5.17
N GLU A 11 3.22 -2.60 -5.02
CA GLU A 11 1.94 -3.25 -4.80
C GLU A 11 1.88 -3.82 -3.38
N LEU A 12 0.98 -3.28 -2.56
CA LEU A 12 0.73 -3.71 -1.19
C LEU A 12 -0.46 -4.67 -1.22
N ARG A 13 -0.19 -5.93 -1.58
CA ARG A 13 -1.22 -6.97 -1.73
C ARG A 13 -1.75 -7.46 -0.40
N CYS A 14 -3.05 -7.72 -0.36
CA CYS A 14 -3.67 -8.50 0.70
C CYS A 14 -3.69 -9.99 0.32
N LYS A 15 -2.79 -10.80 0.90
CA LYS A 15 -2.76 -12.26 0.70
C LYS A 15 -3.09 -13.06 1.98
N GLY A 16 -3.95 -12.51 2.83
CA GLY A 16 -4.79 -13.27 3.76
C GLY A 16 -4.17 -14.05 4.92
N THR A 17 -2.85 -14.27 5.00
CA THR A 17 -2.29 -15.21 6.00
C THR A 17 -0.96 -14.79 6.64
N SER A 18 -0.43 -13.60 6.35
CA SER A 18 0.96 -13.28 6.72
C SER A 18 1.23 -11.80 6.96
N TYR A 19 0.27 -11.04 7.50
CA TYR A 19 0.60 -9.71 8.01
C TYR A 19 1.46 -9.89 9.25
N ARG A 20 2.77 -9.71 9.07
CA ARG A 20 3.68 -9.62 10.20
C ARG A 20 3.64 -8.15 10.64
N PRO A 21 3.00 -7.80 11.77
CA PRO A 21 2.98 -6.43 12.25
C PRO A 21 4.41 -5.90 12.51
N ASP A 22 5.35 -6.81 12.71
CA ASP A 22 6.78 -6.53 12.89
C ASP A 22 7.58 -6.54 11.57
N PHE A 23 6.94 -6.69 10.42
CA PHE A 23 7.61 -6.53 9.14
C PHE A 23 8.15 -5.11 9.02
N ILE A 24 9.44 -5.00 8.70
CA ILE A 24 10.13 -3.74 8.47
C ILE A 24 10.87 -3.87 7.15
N MET A 25 10.80 -2.82 6.33
CA MET A 25 11.65 -2.68 5.16
C MET A 25 13.09 -2.49 5.64
N GLU A 26 13.98 -3.44 5.31
CA GLU A 26 15.39 -3.42 5.71
C GLU A 26 16.08 -2.09 5.30
N PRO A 27 16.48 -1.23 6.26
CA PRO A 27 16.97 0.11 5.95
C PRO A 27 18.17 0.12 5.01
N ALA A 28 19.10 -0.84 5.17
CA ALA A 28 20.29 -0.96 4.34
C ALA A 28 19.98 -1.16 2.85
N ILE A 29 18.81 -1.72 2.53
CA ILE A 29 18.34 -1.93 1.15
C ILE A 29 17.50 -0.74 0.70
N TRP A 30 16.57 -0.30 1.54
CA TRP A 30 15.50 0.59 1.12
C TRP A 30 15.82 2.08 1.26
N ASP A 31 16.73 2.50 2.14
CA ASP A 31 17.07 3.92 2.31
C ASP A 31 17.66 4.50 1.01
N SER A 32 18.59 3.77 0.39
CA SER A 32 19.17 4.19 -0.89
C SER A 32 18.16 4.15 -2.04
N ALA A 33 17.23 3.19 -2.02
CA ALA A 33 16.23 3.06 -3.08
C ALA A 33 15.19 4.20 -2.99
N LEU A 34 14.62 4.40 -1.80
CA LEU A 34 13.58 5.39 -1.54
C LEU A 34 14.11 6.84 -1.60
N GLY A 35 15.30 7.08 -1.03
CA GLY A 35 15.89 8.43 -0.97
C GLY A 35 16.31 9.01 -2.33
N ASN A 36 16.33 8.18 -3.38
CA ASN A 36 16.66 8.62 -4.75
C ASN A 36 15.45 8.62 -5.70
N LEU A 37 14.25 8.37 -5.20
CA LEU A 37 13.05 8.35 -6.03
C LEU A 37 12.67 9.75 -6.51
N SER A 38 12.17 9.80 -7.74
CA SER A 38 11.52 10.97 -8.34
C SER A 38 10.02 10.74 -8.58
N ASP A 39 9.57 9.47 -8.58
CA ASP A 39 8.17 9.08 -8.73
C ASP A 39 7.91 7.80 -7.93
N LEU A 40 6.85 7.80 -7.13
CA LEU A 40 6.38 6.62 -6.40
C LEU A 40 4.88 6.47 -6.59
N LYS A 41 4.49 5.30 -7.09
CA LYS A 41 3.10 4.86 -7.20
C LYS A 41 2.87 3.67 -6.30
N ILE A 42 1.80 3.69 -5.52
CA ILE A 42 1.43 2.61 -4.62
C ILE A 42 0.05 2.12 -4.99
N ILE A 43 -0.11 0.80 -5.15
CA ILE A 43 -1.39 0.14 -5.29
C ILE A 43 -1.64 -0.60 -3.99
N ALA A 44 -2.60 -0.11 -3.21
CA ALA A 44 -2.88 -0.60 -1.87
C ALA A 44 -4.20 -1.37 -1.86
N GLN A 45 -4.10 -2.67 -1.60
CA GLN A 45 -5.25 -3.55 -1.49
C GLN A 45 -5.61 -3.75 -0.03
N GLN A 46 -6.78 -3.23 0.37
CA GLN A 46 -7.38 -3.65 1.63
C GLN A 46 -7.89 -5.08 1.49
N PRO A 47 -7.81 -5.91 2.56
CA PRO A 47 -8.64 -7.10 2.64
C PRO A 47 -10.08 -6.77 2.26
N HIS A 48 -10.73 -7.64 1.49
CA HIS A 48 -12.16 -7.55 1.19
C HIS A 48 -12.89 -8.78 1.73
N ARG A 49 -14.01 -8.55 2.44
CA ARG A 49 -14.72 -9.56 3.27
C ARG A 49 -15.21 -10.76 2.46
N TYR A 50 -15.44 -10.58 1.16
CA TYR A 50 -16.00 -11.59 0.26
C TYR A 50 -14.97 -12.18 -0.72
N ALA A 51 -13.74 -11.68 -0.73
CA ALA A 51 -12.71 -12.10 -1.69
C ALA A 51 -11.78 -13.20 -1.17
N GLN A 52 -11.99 -13.71 0.06
CA GLN A 52 -11.07 -14.66 0.69
C GLN A 52 -11.80 -15.93 1.15
N PRO A 53 -11.85 -16.97 0.30
CA PRO A 53 -12.34 -18.29 0.68
C PRO A 53 -11.44 -18.84 1.81
N GLY A 54 -12.04 -19.18 2.95
CA GLY A 54 -11.32 -19.78 4.09
C GLY A 54 -11.01 -18.85 5.26
N ILE A 55 -11.22 -17.53 5.13
CA ILE A 55 -11.22 -16.65 6.30
C ILE A 55 -12.58 -16.77 7.00
N VAL A 56 -12.60 -17.47 8.13
CA VAL A 56 -13.78 -17.58 8.98
C VAL A 56 -14.26 -16.17 9.32
N ARG A 57 -15.54 -15.88 9.04
CA ARG A 57 -16.20 -14.58 9.30
C ARG A 57 -15.93 -13.99 10.69
N GLN A 58 -15.57 -14.83 11.68
CA GLN A 58 -15.29 -14.44 13.06
C GLN A 58 -13.97 -13.70 13.26
N ASN A 59 -13.05 -13.64 12.28
CA ASN A 59 -11.76 -12.97 12.45
C ASN A 59 -11.50 -11.76 11.54
N TRP A 60 -12.57 -11.15 11.01
CA TRP A 60 -12.46 -10.02 10.08
C TRP A 60 -11.87 -8.76 10.70
N GLU A 61 -12.31 -8.40 11.90
CA GLU A 61 -11.82 -7.21 12.61
C GLU A 61 -10.34 -7.36 12.97
N GLN A 62 -9.92 -8.54 13.41
CA GLN A 62 -8.50 -8.85 13.65
C GLN A 62 -7.70 -8.73 12.35
N LEU A 63 -8.18 -9.29 11.24
CA LEU A 63 -7.50 -9.21 9.94
C LEU A 63 -7.30 -7.76 9.48
N ILE A 64 -8.34 -6.92 9.59
CA ILE A 64 -8.25 -5.50 9.26
C ILE A 64 -7.29 -4.78 10.20
N THR A 65 -7.31 -5.10 11.50
CA THR A 65 -6.41 -4.52 12.49
C THR A 65 -4.95 -4.87 12.20
N GLU A 66 -4.64 -6.12 11.91
CA GLU A 66 -3.30 -6.60 11.57
C GLU A 66 -2.80 -6.02 10.25
N TRP A 67 -3.66 -5.98 9.23
CA TRP A 67 -3.37 -5.33 7.96
C TRP A 67 -3.07 -3.84 8.15
N ALA A 68 -3.88 -3.12 8.92
CA ALA A 68 -3.68 -1.70 9.19
C ALA A 68 -2.38 -1.48 9.97
N ALA A 69 -2.07 -2.31 10.97
CA ALA A 69 -0.82 -2.23 11.73
C ALA A 69 0.41 -2.43 10.83
N TRP A 70 0.39 -3.45 9.98
CA TRP A 70 1.42 -3.71 8.98
C TRP A 70 1.59 -2.52 8.02
N LEU A 71 0.48 -2.02 7.46
CA LEU A 71 0.49 -0.89 6.53
C LEU A 71 1.07 0.37 7.18
N ARG A 72 0.58 0.73 8.37
CA ARG A 72 1.08 1.91 9.11
C ARG A 72 2.58 1.86 9.30
N ARG A 73 3.13 0.70 9.67
CA ARG A 73 4.57 0.56 9.93
C ARG A 73 5.40 0.81 8.66
N MET A 74 4.96 0.29 7.51
CA MET A 74 5.61 0.58 6.23
C MET A 74 5.50 2.05 5.85
N LEU A 75 4.31 2.65 5.98
CA LEU A 75 4.08 4.04 5.60
C LEU A 75 4.91 5.01 6.44
N ARG A 76 5.03 4.80 7.75
CA ARG A 76 5.91 5.62 8.61
C ARG A 76 7.37 5.59 8.16
N TYR A 77 7.86 4.40 7.85
CA TYR A 77 9.22 4.24 7.36
C TYR A 77 9.40 4.97 6.01
N MET A 78 8.49 4.76 5.06
CA MET A 78 8.53 5.43 3.76
C MET A 78 8.42 6.95 3.88
N ASN A 79 7.55 7.47 4.74
CA ASN A 79 7.41 8.91 4.97
C ASN A 79 8.74 9.56 5.40
N ARG A 80 9.53 8.85 6.20
CA ARG A 80 10.85 9.30 6.63
C ARG A 80 11.91 9.13 5.53
N ALA A 81 11.88 8.03 4.80
CA ALA A 81 12.92 7.68 3.82
C ALA A 81 12.76 8.37 2.45
N LEU A 82 11.54 8.78 2.10
CA LEU A 82 11.26 9.47 0.84
C LEU A 82 11.71 10.93 0.87
N PRO A 83 12.13 11.48 -0.29
CA PRO A 83 12.40 12.91 -0.42
C PRO A 83 11.22 13.76 0.07
N PRO A 84 11.47 14.86 0.82
CA PRO A 84 10.39 15.65 1.45
C PRO A 84 9.29 16.12 0.50
N GLU A 85 9.68 16.51 -0.72
CA GLU A 85 8.77 17.07 -1.73
C GLU A 85 8.11 16.02 -2.62
N LEU A 86 8.50 14.75 -2.49
CA LEU A 86 7.97 13.69 -3.34
C LEU A 86 6.52 13.38 -2.94
N LYS A 87 5.60 13.64 -3.86
CA LYS A 87 4.22 13.19 -3.77
C LYS A 87 4.12 11.71 -4.14
N VAL A 88 3.25 10.99 -3.44
CA VAL A 88 3.00 9.56 -3.65
C VAL A 88 1.64 9.39 -4.28
N ILE A 89 1.58 8.80 -5.46
CA ILE A 89 0.29 8.46 -6.09
C ILE A 89 -0.19 7.15 -5.49
N VAL A 90 -1.39 7.14 -4.94
CA VAL A 90 -1.98 5.96 -4.29
C VAL A 90 -3.24 5.55 -5.04
N ASP A 91 -3.28 4.30 -5.48
CA ASP A 91 -4.50 3.66 -5.97
C ASP A 91 -4.98 2.63 -4.94
N ALA A 92 -6.17 2.87 -4.38
CA ALA A 92 -6.79 2.01 -3.38
C ALA A 92 -8.05 1.34 -3.96
N ASN A 93 -8.44 0.18 -3.43
CA ASN A 93 -9.66 -0.52 -3.85
C ASN A 93 -10.98 0.14 -3.38
N GLY A 94 -10.96 1.45 -3.05
CA GLY A 94 -12.14 2.23 -2.67
C GLY A 94 -12.58 2.07 -1.20
N GLU A 95 -11.84 1.28 -0.42
CA GLU A 95 -12.15 1.00 0.98
C GLU A 95 -11.60 2.13 1.89
N GLN A 96 -12.44 2.60 2.82
CA GLN A 96 -12.17 3.81 3.62
C GLN A 96 -10.95 3.69 4.53
N GLU A 97 -10.69 2.50 5.11
CA GLU A 97 -9.58 2.31 6.06
C GLU A 97 -8.22 2.54 5.38
N THR A 98 -8.08 2.17 4.09
CA THR A 98 -6.87 2.45 3.31
C THR A 98 -6.63 3.96 3.20
N HIS A 99 -7.66 4.72 2.82
CA HIS A 99 -7.53 6.17 2.70
C HIS A 99 -7.11 6.81 4.03
N TRP A 100 -7.75 6.39 5.12
CA TRP A 100 -7.47 6.94 6.44
C TRP A 100 -6.04 6.61 6.92
N VAL A 101 -5.58 5.35 6.79
CA VAL A 101 -4.23 4.96 7.18
C VAL A 101 -3.15 5.74 6.40
N PHE A 102 -3.33 5.93 5.09
CA PHE A 102 -2.40 6.74 4.29
C PHE A 102 -2.41 8.22 4.69
N HIS A 103 -3.59 8.79 4.93
CA HIS A 103 -3.72 10.18 5.36
C HIS A 103 -3.00 10.43 6.69
N MET A 104 -3.15 9.51 7.65
CA MET A 104 -2.55 9.64 8.98
C MET A 104 -1.03 9.46 8.98
N GLU A 105 -0.50 8.49 8.23
CA GLU A 105 0.92 8.13 8.32
C GLU A 105 1.80 8.87 7.29
N MET A 106 1.20 9.46 6.26
CA MET A 106 1.88 10.26 5.22
C MET A 106 1.15 11.59 4.94
N PRO A 107 0.97 12.45 5.98
CA PRO A 107 0.13 13.63 5.88
C PRO A 107 0.62 14.58 4.77
N GLY A 108 -0.32 15.00 3.91
CA GLY A 108 -0.06 15.95 2.82
C GLY A 108 0.80 15.41 1.66
N ARG A 109 1.19 14.13 1.68
CA ARG A 109 2.05 13.53 0.62
C ARG A 109 1.29 12.67 -0.37
N CYS A 110 0.16 12.08 0.03
CA CYS A 110 -0.59 11.16 -0.81
C CYS A 110 -1.56 11.88 -1.76
N VAL A 111 -1.52 11.50 -3.03
CA VAL A 111 -2.49 11.87 -4.06
C VAL A 111 -3.23 10.61 -4.48
N PHE A 112 -4.51 10.52 -4.15
CA PHE A 112 -5.30 9.35 -4.50
C PHE A 112 -5.78 9.44 -5.94
N GLN A 113 -5.42 8.45 -6.75
CA GLN A 113 -5.74 8.40 -8.17
C GLN A 113 -5.86 6.94 -8.63
N LYS A 114 -6.85 6.65 -9.47
CA LYS A 114 -6.95 5.37 -10.16
C LYS A 114 -5.79 5.20 -11.15
N LEU A 115 -5.16 4.04 -11.11
CA LEU A 115 -4.05 3.65 -11.98
C LEU A 115 -4.49 2.49 -12.88
N PRO A 116 -4.08 2.45 -14.16
CA PRO A 116 -4.42 1.33 -15.06
C PRO A 116 -4.01 -0.04 -14.51
N TRP A 117 -2.89 -0.13 -13.80
CA TRP A 117 -2.46 -1.38 -13.16
C TRP A 117 -3.33 -1.78 -11.97
N GLY A 118 -3.96 -0.81 -11.30
CA GLY A 118 -4.96 -1.07 -10.28
C GLY A 118 -6.22 -1.68 -10.88
N ASP A 119 -6.59 -1.34 -12.12
CA ASP A 119 -7.75 -1.96 -12.78
C ASP A 119 -7.57 -3.47 -12.98
N PHE A 120 -6.35 -3.92 -13.28
CA PHE A 120 -5.98 -5.34 -13.33
C PHE A 120 -5.95 -5.99 -11.95
N ILE A 121 -5.32 -5.34 -10.95
CA ILE A 121 -5.16 -5.91 -9.60
C ILE A 121 -6.49 -6.01 -8.85
N PHE A 122 -7.34 -5.00 -8.99
CA PHE A 122 -8.64 -4.93 -8.33
C PHE A 122 -9.77 -5.49 -9.19
N ASP A 123 -9.45 -6.02 -10.36
CA ASP A 123 -10.41 -6.59 -11.30
C ASP A 123 -11.56 -5.65 -11.69
N ARG A 124 -11.29 -4.33 -11.75
CA ARG A 124 -12.33 -3.29 -11.92
C ARG A 124 -13.03 -3.37 -13.27
N GLU A 125 -12.40 -3.96 -14.29
CA GLU A 125 -13.02 -4.14 -15.61
C GLU A 125 -14.07 -5.26 -15.62
N ASN A 126 -13.93 -6.29 -14.80
CA ASN A 126 -14.93 -7.36 -14.66
C ASN A 126 -16.12 -6.97 -13.76
N PHE A 127 -16.00 -5.91 -12.97
CA PHE A 127 -17.08 -5.38 -12.11
C PHE A 127 -17.87 -4.21 -12.71
N ARG A 128 -17.72 -3.92 -14.02
CA ARG A 128 -18.54 -2.89 -14.71
C ARG A 128 -20.03 -3.24 -14.87
N TYR A 129 -20.45 -4.43 -14.45
CA TYR A 129 -21.85 -4.89 -14.50
C TYR A 129 -22.28 -5.55 -13.18
N ARG A 130 -22.46 -4.76 -12.12
CA ARG A 130 -23.34 -5.11 -10.99
C ARG A 130 -24.01 -3.87 -10.43
#